data_AF-A0A1I7WXC5-F1
#
_entry.id   AF-A0A1I7WXC5-F1
#
_cell.length_a   1.000
_cell.length_b   1.000
_cell.length_c   1.000
_cell.angle_alpha   90.00
_cell.angle_beta   90.00
_cell.angle_gamma   90.00
#
_symmetry.space_group_name_H-M   'P 1'
#
loop_
_entity.id
_entity.type
_entity.pdbx_description
1 polymer ?
#
loop_
_entity_poly.entity_id
_entity_poly.type
_entity_poly.pdbx_seq_one_letter_code
_entity_poly.pdbx_strand_id
1 'polypeptide(L)'
;MNFLRHQEEYGTKKSSGRPSKLNDREKREILRTASNSTISINEIRRACGIDASKTTVWRMLDKCPNIVRSRMKKCLQLTQRHKDERLHWAKIFMRCDWEKVRRLRVFKNKPINAFRI
;
A
#
# COMPACT_ATOMS: atom_id res chain seq x y z
N MET A 1 40.91 -7.26 23.15
CA MET A 1 41.40 -8.45 22.41
C MET A 1 42.50 -8.00 21.46
N ASN A 2 43.68 -8.62 21.52
CA ASN A 2 44.81 -8.30 20.66
C ASN A 2 44.84 -9.28 19.47
N PHE A 3 44.99 -8.76 18.24
CA PHE A 3 45.05 -9.53 17.00
C PHE A 3 46.08 -10.67 17.04
N LEU A 4 47.24 -10.43 17.65
CA LEU A 4 48.35 -11.41 17.67
C LEU A 4 48.07 -12.67 18.50
N ARG A 5 47.14 -12.63 19.45
CA ARG A 5 46.82 -13.78 20.33
C ARG A 5 45.54 -14.50 19.91
N HIS A 6 44.67 -13.84 19.16
CA HIS A 6 43.33 -14.34 18.82
C HIS A 6 42.97 -13.95 17.38
N GLN A 7 43.81 -14.33 16.41
CA GLN A 7 43.64 -13.99 14.98
C GLN A 7 42.25 -14.37 14.45
N GLU A 8 41.76 -15.56 14.80
CA GLU A 8 40.45 -16.07 14.36
C GLU A 8 39.27 -15.32 15.00
N GLU A 9 39.45 -14.77 16.20
CA GLU A 9 38.39 -14.08 16.96
C GLU A 9 38.42 -12.56 16.77
N TYR A 10 39.46 -12.03 16.11
CA TYR A 10 39.61 -10.59 15.90
C TYR A 10 38.64 -10.10 14.83
N GLY A 11 37.86 -9.06 15.14
CA GLY A 11 36.87 -8.48 14.23
C GLY A 11 35.56 -9.28 14.10
N THR A 12 35.42 -10.43 14.76
CA THR A 12 34.16 -11.23 14.75
C THR A 12 33.10 -10.65 15.69
N LYS A 13 33.53 -9.94 16.75
CA LYS A 13 32.65 -9.33 17.75
C LYS A 13 31.95 -8.11 17.17
N LYS A 14 30.64 -8.22 16.96
CA LYS A 14 29.79 -7.10 16.55
C LYS A 14 29.45 -6.23 17.76
N SER A 15 29.50 -4.90 17.58
CA SER A 15 28.94 -3.97 18.56
C SER A 15 27.40 -3.98 18.46
N SER A 16 26.73 -3.74 19.59
CA SER A 16 25.27 -3.66 19.66
C SER A 16 24.67 -2.48 18.87
N GLY A 17 25.52 -1.54 18.42
CA GLY A 17 25.10 -0.36 17.66
C GLY A 17 24.35 0.65 18.52
N ARG A 18 23.82 1.69 17.85
CA ARG A 18 23.07 2.76 18.51
C ARG A 18 21.64 2.29 18.84
N PRO A 19 21.14 2.50 20.08
CA PRO A 19 19.76 2.18 20.41
C PRO A 19 18.77 3.00 19.58
N SER A 20 17.60 2.41 19.31
CA SER A 20 16.52 3.12 18.62
C SER A 20 15.98 4.24 19.48
N LYS A 21 15.63 5.38 18.85
CA LYS A 21 14.92 6.48 19.52
C LYS A 21 13.47 6.11 19.86
N LEU A 22 12.89 5.13 19.16
CA LEU A 22 11.52 4.67 19.38
C LEU A 22 11.50 3.48 20.34
N ASN A 23 10.64 3.56 21.35
CA ASN A 23 10.33 2.47 22.24
C ASN A 23 9.37 1.45 21.57
N ASP A 24 9.33 0.22 22.05
CA ASP A 24 8.52 -0.85 21.46
C ASP A 24 7.01 -0.61 21.61
N ARG A 25 6.59 0.15 22.63
CA ARG A 25 5.21 0.63 22.75
C ARG A 25 4.87 1.63 21.63
N GLU A 26 5.73 2.62 21.42
CA GLU A 26 5.54 3.63 20.37
C GLU A 26 5.52 2.99 18.98
N LYS A 27 6.40 2.01 18.73
CA LYS A 27 6.40 1.26 17.47
C LYS A 27 5.06 0.54 17.25
N ARG A 28 4.53 -0.14 18.26
CA ARG A 28 3.22 -0.82 18.16
C ARG A 28 2.09 0.17 17.91
N GLU A 29 2.15 1.32 18.56
CA GLU A 29 1.14 2.37 18.40
C GLU A 29 1.18 3.01 17.01
N ILE A 30 2.37 3.29 16.47
CA ILE A 30 2.55 3.72 15.07
C ILE A 30 1.93 2.70 14.12
N LEU A 31 2.24 1.41 14.27
CA LEU A 31 1.70 0.36 13.40
C LEU A 31 0.18 0.31 13.48
N ARG A 32 -0.38 0.29 14.68
CA ARG A 32 -1.83 0.24 14.90
C ARG A 32 -2.53 1.43 14.27
N THR A 33 -2.01 2.64 14.47
CA THR A 33 -2.58 3.86 13.88
C THR A 33 -2.46 3.85 12.35
N ALA A 34 -1.31 3.43 11.81
CA ALA A 34 -1.10 3.34 10.37
C ALA A 34 -1.99 2.29 9.69
N SER A 35 -2.25 1.16 10.36
CA SER A 35 -3.13 0.10 9.84
C SER A 35 -4.61 0.51 9.86
N ASN A 36 -5.04 1.24 10.89
CA ASN A 36 -6.45 1.57 11.10
C ASN A 36 -6.85 2.92 10.50
N SER A 37 -5.95 3.67 9.87
CA SER A 37 -6.24 5.01 9.35
C SER A 37 -5.49 5.31 8.05
N THR A 38 -6.01 6.26 7.27
CA THR A 38 -5.42 6.72 6.00
C THR A 38 -4.67 8.05 6.12
N ILE A 39 -4.32 8.44 7.35
CA ILE A 39 -3.71 9.75 7.66
C ILE A 39 -2.22 9.81 7.28
N SER A 40 -1.69 11.03 7.12
CA SER A 40 -0.29 11.28 6.77
C SER A 40 0.68 10.87 7.88
N ILE A 41 1.96 10.70 7.54
CA ILE A 41 3.00 10.33 8.51
C ILE A 41 3.15 11.38 9.62
N ASN A 42 3.00 12.66 9.27
CA ASN A 42 3.03 13.74 10.24
C ASN A 42 1.84 13.68 11.20
N GLU A 43 0.66 13.31 10.71
CA GLU A 43 -0.53 13.12 11.55
C GLU A 43 -0.38 11.90 12.45
N ILE A 44 0.16 10.77 11.94
CA ILE A 44 0.49 9.60 12.79
C ILE A 44 1.43 10.01 13.92
N ARG A 45 2.50 10.75 13.60
CA ARG A 45 3.45 11.25 14.61
C ARG A 45 2.76 12.09 15.68
N ARG A 46 1.86 13.00 15.28
CA ARG A 46 1.10 13.85 16.21
C ARG A 46 0.11 13.04 17.04
N ALA A 47 -0.64 12.13 16.42
CA ALA A 47 -1.63 11.29 17.07
C ALA A 47 -0.99 10.36 18.12
N CYS A 48 0.20 9.84 17.82
CA CYS A 48 0.96 8.99 18.73
C CYS A 48 1.85 9.78 19.72
N GLY A 49 1.90 11.11 19.64
CA GLY A 49 2.66 11.96 20.58
C GLY A 49 4.18 11.74 20.56
N ILE A 50 4.77 11.36 19.42
CA ILE A 50 6.14 10.85 19.38
C ILE A 50 7.19 11.96 19.23
N ASP A 51 8.18 11.95 20.13
CA ASP A 51 9.40 12.78 20.09
C ASP A 51 10.44 12.20 19.10
N ALA A 52 10.03 12.01 17.86
CA ALA A 52 10.90 11.57 16.79
C ALA A 52 10.54 12.26 15.48
N SER A 53 11.53 12.37 14.59
CA SER A 53 11.30 13.00 13.30
C SER A 53 10.30 12.21 12.44
N LYS A 54 9.64 12.90 11.49
CA LYS A 54 8.74 12.26 10.52
C LYS A 54 9.43 11.14 9.72
N THR A 55 10.72 11.32 9.43
CA THR A 55 11.51 10.34 8.67
C THR A 55 11.82 9.11 9.50
N THR A 56 11.96 9.24 10.82
CA THR A 56 12.08 8.09 11.73
C THR A 56 10.82 7.22 11.70
N VAL A 57 9.64 7.84 11.80
CA VAL A 57 8.34 7.14 11.70
C VAL A 57 8.19 6.49 10.32
N TRP A 58 8.57 7.19 9.24
CA TRP A 58 8.55 6.62 7.89
C TRP A 58 9.45 5.39 7.75
N ARG A 59 10.72 5.47 8.17
CA ARG A 59 11.66 4.33 8.13
C ARG A 59 11.17 3.13 8.93
N MET A 60 10.45 3.37 10.02
CA MET A 60 9.86 2.30 10.81
C MET A 60 8.71 1.62 10.07
N LEU A 61 7.84 2.39 9.41
CA LEU A 61 6.74 1.86 8.59
C LEU A 61 7.25 1.15 7.33
N ASP A 62 8.28 1.68 6.69
CA ASP A 62 8.91 1.11 5.48
C ASP A 62 9.52 -0.28 5.74
N LYS A 63 9.99 -0.53 6.97
CA LYS A 63 10.44 -1.86 7.41
C LYS A 63 9.31 -2.87 7.61
N CYS A 64 8.06 -2.43 7.70
CA CYS A 64 6.92 -3.32 7.93
C CYS A 64 6.42 -3.90 6.60
N PRO A 65 6.53 -5.22 6.38
CA PRO A 65 6.11 -5.83 5.11
C PRO A 65 4.60 -5.77 4.89
N ASN A 66 3.82 -5.59 5.96
CA ASN A 66 2.36 -5.67 5.93
C ASN A 66 1.69 -4.32 5.61
N ILE A 67 2.41 -3.20 5.75
CA ILE A 67 1.85 -1.86 5.57
C ILE A 67 2.51 -1.19 4.37
N VAL A 68 1.91 -1.38 3.19
CA VAL A 68 2.35 -0.71 1.97
C VAL A 68 1.64 0.63 1.84
N ARG A 69 2.40 1.73 1.89
CA ARG A 69 1.86 3.06 1.59
C ARG A 69 2.08 3.40 0.13
N SER A 70 0.99 3.56 -0.61
CA SER A 70 1.02 4.03 -1.99
C SER A 70 0.15 5.27 -2.16
N ARG A 71 0.48 6.08 -3.18
CA ARG A 71 -0.39 7.17 -3.60
C ARG A 71 -1.43 6.58 -4.55
N MET A 72 -2.71 6.72 -4.21
CA MET A 72 -3.79 6.32 -5.10
C MET A 72 -3.73 7.17 -6.38
N LYS A 73 -3.84 6.52 -7.54
CA LYS A 73 -3.93 7.23 -8.83
C LYS A 73 -5.22 8.06 -8.85
N LYS A 74 -5.16 9.27 -9.40
CA LYS A 74 -6.37 10.09 -9.58
C LYS A 74 -7.33 9.33 -10.50
N CYS A 75 -8.57 9.17 -10.04
CA CYS A 75 -9.67 8.66 -10.85
C CYS A 75 -10.58 9.84 -11.23
N LEU A 76 -11.20 9.76 -12.42
CA LEU A 76 -12.23 10.72 -12.83
C LEU A 76 -13.37 10.72 -11.82
N GLN A 77 -13.91 11.90 -11.52
CA GLN A 77 -15.01 12.03 -10.58
C GLN A 77 -16.26 11.32 -11.13
N LEU A 78 -16.84 10.45 -10.32
CA LEU A 78 -18.09 9.79 -10.64
C LEU A 78 -19.25 10.75 -10.35
N THR A 79 -19.87 11.26 -11.42
CA THR A 79 -21.17 11.94 -11.34
C THR A 79 -22.22 10.97 -10.79
N GLN A 80 -23.30 11.50 -10.21
CA GLN A 80 -24.37 10.67 -9.65
C GLN A 80 -24.97 9.74 -10.72
N ARG A 81 -25.20 10.26 -11.93
CA ARG A 81 -25.66 9.47 -13.09
C ARG A 81 -24.78 8.23 -13.34
N HIS A 82 -23.45 8.39 -13.34
CA HIS A 82 -22.55 7.26 -13.53
C HIS A 82 -22.64 6.23 -12.39
N LYS A 83 -22.88 6.66 -11.14
CA LYS A 83 -23.06 5.73 -10.02
C LYS A 83 -24.34 4.92 -10.19
N ASP A 84 -25.43 5.58 -10.58
CA ASP A 84 -26.75 4.95 -10.76
C ASP A 84 -26.73 3.95 -11.92
N GLU A 85 -26.13 4.33 -13.06
CA GLU A 85 -25.94 3.44 -14.22
C GLU A 85 -25.07 2.23 -13.87
N ARG A 86 -23.96 2.42 -13.15
CA ARG A 86 -23.09 1.33 -12.70
C ARG A 86 -23.82 0.38 -11.74
N LEU A 87 -24.62 0.93 -10.83
CA LEU A 87 -25.41 0.14 -9.89
C LEU A 87 -26.50 -0.65 -10.62
N HIS A 88 -27.18 -0.03 -11.57
CA HIS A 88 -28.19 -0.68 -12.40
C HIS A 88 -27.59 -1.83 -13.22
N TRP A 89 -26.45 -1.57 -13.88
CA TRP A 89 -25.71 -2.60 -14.60
C TRP A 89 -25.31 -3.76 -13.68
N ALA A 90 -24.75 -3.47 -12.50
CA ALA A 90 -24.40 -4.52 -11.54
C ALA A 90 -25.65 -5.33 -11.17
N LYS A 91 -26.75 -4.70 -10.79
CA LYS A 91 -28.00 -5.41 -10.44
C LYS A 91 -28.50 -6.34 -11.54
N ILE A 92 -28.43 -5.92 -12.81
CA ILE A 92 -28.82 -6.75 -13.96
C ILE A 92 -27.88 -7.94 -14.14
N PHE A 93 -26.57 -7.72 -14.04
CA PHE A 93 -25.57 -8.72 -14.41
C PHE A 93 -24.96 -9.49 -13.23
N MET A 94 -25.36 -9.23 -11.98
CA MET A 94 -24.86 -9.93 -10.77
C MET A 94 -25.18 -11.43 -10.75
N ARG A 95 -26.24 -11.87 -11.44
CA ARG A 95 -26.60 -13.29 -11.61
C ARG A 95 -26.18 -13.87 -12.98
N CYS A 96 -25.56 -13.08 -13.84
CA CYS A 96 -25.22 -13.53 -15.19
C CYS A 96 -23.94 -14.37 -15.20
N ASP A 97 -23.97 -15.45 -15.98
CA ASP A 97 -22.77 -16.18 -16.39
C ASP A 97 -21.93 -15.30 -17.33
N TRP A 98 -20.81 -14.79 -16.81
CA TRP A 98 -19.92 -13.88 -17.52
C TRP A 98 -19.29 -14.52 -18.77
N GLU A 99 -19.22 -15.85 -18.89
CA GLU A 99 -18.76 -16.53 -20.11
C GLU A 99 -19.77 -16.38 -21.27
N LYS A 100 -21.08 -16.33 -20.97
CA LYS A 100 -22.11 -16.01 -21.99
C LYS A 100 -22.07 -14.54 -22.40
N VAL A 101 -21.86 -13.62 -21.45
CA VAL A 101 -21.75 -12.18 -21.74
C VAL A 101 -20.48 -11.85 -22.53
N ARG A 102 -19.37 -12.55 -22.28
CA ARG A 102 -18.11 -12.37 -23.01
C ARG A 102 -18.25 -12.75 -24.49
N ARG A 103 -18.96 -13.86 -24.79
CA ARG A 103 -19.27 -14.27 -26.17
C ARG A 103 -20.15 -13.26 -26.93
N LEU A 104 -21.13 -12.65 -26.27
CA LEU A 104 -21.98 -11.62 -26.88
C LEU A 104 -21.25 -10.30 -27.18
N ARG A 105 -20.22 -9.95 -26.39
CA ARG A 105 -19.46 -8.71 -26.58
C ARG A 105 -18.54 -8.75 -27.80
N VAL A 106 -18.06 -9.94 -28.18
CA VAL A 106 -17.26 -10.15 -29.41
C VAL A 106 -18.09 -9.82 -30.66
N PHE A 107 -19.41 -10.03 -30.64
CA PHE A 107 -20.28 -9.74 -31.78
C PHE A 107 -20.63 -8.26 -31.97
N LYS A 108 -20.51 -7.41 -30.93
CA LYS A 108 -20.79 -5.97 -31.04
C LYS A 108 -19.59 -5.11 -31.46
N ASN A 109 -18.39 -5.69 -31.49
CA ASN A 109 -17.18 -5.04 -32.00
C ASN A 109 -16.76 -5.63 -33.36
N LYS A 110 -17.72 -5.88 -34.25
CA LYS A 110 -17.41 -6.12 -35.66
C LYS A 110 -17.06 -4.76 -36.28
N PRO A 111 -15.86 -4.56 -36.86
CA PRO A 111 -15.51 -3.27 -37.44
C PRO A 111 -16.47 -2.97 -38.60
N ILE A 112 -17.17 -1.84 -38.50
CA ILE A 112 -17.85 -1.19 -39.62
C ILE A 112 -16.73 -0.63 -40.50
N ASN A 113 -16.20 -1.42 -41.44
CA ASN A 113 -15.41 -0.92 -42.56
C ASN A 113 -15.42 -1.97 -43.67
N ALA A 114 -16.46 -1.90 -44.49
CA ALA A 114 -16.49 -2.48 -45.82
C ALA A 114 -17.36 -1.60 -46.73
N PHE A 115 -16.95 -0.33 -46.88
CA PHE A 115 -17.27 0.43 -48.09
C PHE A 115 -16.03 0.41 -48.98
N ARG A 116 -16.15 -0.44 -50.00
CA ARG A 116 -15.26 -0.63 -51.13
C ARG A 116 -15.40 0.60 -52.05
N ILE A 117 -14.29 1.24 -52.40
CA ILE A 117 -14.12 1.95 -53.67
C ILE A 117 -13.16 1.09 -54.50
#